data_AF-A0AAW0BDI6-F1
#
_entry.id   AF-A0AAW0BDI6-F1
#
_cell.length_a   1.000
_cell.length_b   1.000
_cell.length_c   1.000
_cell.angle_alpha   90.00
_cell.angle_beta   90.00
_cell.angle_gamma   90.00
#
_symmetry.space_group_name_H-M   'P 1'
#
loop_
_entity.id
_entity.type
_entity.pdbx_description
1 polymer ?
#
loop_
_entity_poly.entity_id
_entity_poly.type
_entity_poly.pdbx_seq_one_letter_code
_entity_poly.pdbx_strand_id
1 'polypeptide(L)'
;MWRHLFVRAGLNVERSTQARGQKDSMRARQDLARNEEDIQVFKTKYQAAWNALLVLIREENLEQQMPGYQRLQDIDVRSHEDKDSYCVITSRKTRPSTDPRPLIVPGESRRSLSWIWSGIDVTGDSKAMQEALRVEWSKSWAQKRRWDEELALVGEEKRRVVESLKFDAGRWDQRAEANEHNAEGFPAYARRQAALRRGLIQQFESLWNTPIRSRRRANKAMECSRDKEEIEEPSDEENDREPCTRIDDKEDEDD
;
A
#
# COMPACT_ATOMS: atom_id res chain seq x y z
N MET A 1 -1.35 -0.49 30.29
CA MET A 1 -0.88 -0.74 28.91
C MET A 1 -2.02 -1.03 27.94
N TRP A 2 -2.70 -2.19 28.02
CA TRP A 2 -3.73 -2.63 27.05
C TRP A 2 -4.84 -1.61 26.75
N ARG A 3 -5.40 -0.97 27.79
CA ARG A 3 -6.39 0.12 27.63
C ARG A 3 -5.86 1.26 26.76
N HIS A 4 -4.59 1.64 26.93
CA HIS A 4 -4.00 2.73 26.16
C HIS A 4 -3.75 2.31 24.71
N LEU A 5 -3.37 1.05 24.45
CA LEU A 5 -3.28 0.52 23.08
C LEU A 5 -4.64 0.54 22.36
N PHE A 6 -5.72 0.21 23.06
CA PHE A 6 -7.08 0.30 22.51
C PHE A 6 -7.49 1.75 22.26
N VAL A 7 -7.22 2.65 23.22
CA VAL A 7 -7.48 4.09 23.07
C VAL A 7 -6.69 4.66 21.88
N ARG A 8 -5.43 4.27 21.69
CA ARG A 8 -4.61 4.69 20.54
C ARG A 8 -5.25 4.27 19.21
N ALA A 9 -5.77 3.04 19.13
CA ALA A 9 -6.48 2.56 17.94
C ALA A 9 -7.74 3.39 17.65
N GLY A 10 -8.55 3.66 18.68
CA GLY A 10 -9.73 4.53 18.57
C GLY A 10 -9.40 5.96 18.14
N LEU A 11 -8.41 6.59 18.80
CA LEU A 11 -7.96 7.95 18.47
C LEU A 11 -7.42 8.06 17.04
N ASN A 12 -6.77 7.01 16.51
CA ASN A 12 -6.33 6.98 15.11
C ASN A 12 -7.52 6.96 14.14
N VAL A 13 -8.57 6.20 14.44
CA VAL A 13 -9.81 6.18 13.65
C VAL A 13 -10.49 7.55 13.69
N GLU A 14 -10.67 8.14 14.87
CA GLU A 14 -11.25 9.48 15.05
C GLU A 14 -10.46 10.54 14.29
N ARG A 15 -9.12 10.53 14.41
CA ARG A 15 -8.27 11.46 13.66
C ARG A 15 -8.44 11.30 12.14
N SER A 16 -8.53 10.08 11.63
CA SER A 16 -8.67 9.83 10.19
C SER A 16 -10.05 10.22 9.63
N THR A 17 -11.09 10.18 10.46
CA THR A 17 -12.48 10.38 10.02
C THR A 17 -13.04 11.75 10.36
N GLN A 18 -12.69 12.29 11.53
CA GLN A 18 -13.34 13.46 12.14
C GLN A 18 -12.45 14.70 12.17
N ALA A 19 -11.12 14.56 12.30
CA ALA A 19 -10.24 15.73 12.43
C ALA A 19 -10.15 16.50 11.10
N ARG A 20 -10.79 17.67 11.05
CA ARG A 20 -10.77 18.57 9.88
C ARG A 20 -10.15 19.92 10.25
N GLY A 21 -9.30 20.44 9.37
CA GLY A 21 -8.60 21.70 9.62
C GLY A 21 -7.53 21.60 10.71
N GLN A 22 -6.89 22.74 10.98
CA GLN A 22 -5.67 22.78 11.78
C GLN A 22 -5.90 22.53 13.28
N LYS A 23 -6.97 23.11 13.85
CA LYS A 23 -7.25 23.01 15.31
C LYS A 23 -7.53 21.57 15.74
N ASP A 24 -8.43 20.89 15.04
CA ASP A 24 -8.81 19.50 15.38
C ASP A 24 -7.64 18.54 15.15
N SER A 25 -6.83 18.77 14.11
CA SER A 25 -5.61 18.01 13.86
C SER A 25 -4.57 18.18 14.98
N MET A 26 -4.38 19.40 15.49
CA MET A 26 -3.47 19.65 16.62
C MET A 26 -3.98 18.99 17.90
N ARG A 27 -5.28 19.07 18.18
CA ARG A 27 -5.88 18.43 19.36
C ARG A 27 -5.74 16.90 19.31
N ALA A 28 -6.09 16.28 18.19
CA ALA A 28 -5.93 14.84 18.00
C ALA A 28 -4.47 14.39 18.13
N ARG A 29 -3.51 15.20 17.67
CA ARG A 29 -2.07 14.93 17.88
C ARG A 29 -1.67 15.01 19.36
N GLN A 30 -2.17 15.99 20.10
CA GLN A 30 -1.89 16.11 21.54
C GLN A 30 -2.47 14.93 22.32
N ASP A 31 -3.70 14.51 22.00
CA ASP A 31 -4.34 13.38 22.67
C ASP A 31 -3.61 12.05 22.37
N LEU A 32 -3.17 11.86 21.12
CA LEU A 32 -2.29 10.74 20.75
C LEU A 32 -0.94 10.80 21.48
N ALA A 33 -0.31 11.97 21.58
CA ALA A 33 0.98 12.12 22.26
C ALA A 33 0.89 11.77 23.74
N ARG A 34 -0.14 12.26 24.43
CA ARG A 34 -0.40 11.92 25.85
C ARG A 34 -0.62 10.42 26.03
N ASN A 35 -1.41 9.80 25.15
CA ASN A 35 -1.63 8.36 25.22
C ASN A 35 -0.33 7.56 24.97
N GLU A 36 0.50 8.02 24.05
CA GLU A 36 1.79 7.40 23.76
C GLU A 36 2.75 7.54 24.95
N GLU A 37 2.77 8.67 25.65
CA GLU A 37 3.52 8.84 26.90
C GLU A 37 3.13 7.77 27.94
N ASP A 38 1.83 7.56 28.16
CA ASP A 38 1.35 6.50 29.05
C ASP A 38 1.82 5.11 28.60
N ILE A 39 1.73 4.81 27.31
CA ILE A 39 2.22 3.55 26.72
C ILE A 39 3.71 3.36 27.01
N GLN A 40 4.53 4.40 26.82
CA GLN A 40 5.96 4.36 27.11
C GLN A 40 6.24 4.15 28.60
N VAL A 41 5.47 4.76 29.50
CA VAL A 41 5.59 4.53 30.95
C VAL A 41 5.30 3.07 31.31
N PHE A 42 4.26 2.47 30.73
CA PHE A 42 3.99 1.05 30.96
C PHE A 42 5.09 0.15 30.39
N LYS A 43 5.61 0.49 29.20
CA LYS A 43 6.67 -0.26 28.52
C LYS A 43 7.97 -0.25 29.32
N THR A 44 8.41 0.93 29.77
CA THR A 44 9.64 1.07 30.59
C THR A 44 9.48 0.34 31.92
N LYS A 45 8.31 0.43 32.56
CA LYS A 45 8.01 -0.31 33.79
C LYS A 45 8.12 -1.82 33.59
N TYR A 46 7.55 -2.35 32.51
CA TYR A 46 7.65 -3.77 32.18
C TYR A 46 9.11 -4.18 31.92
N GLN A 47 9.84 -3.41 31.11
CA GLN A 47 11.24 -3.70 30.80
C GLN A 47 12.14 -3.64 32.03
N ALA A 48 11.92 -2.68 32.94
CA ALA A 48 12.64 -2.60 34.20
C ALA A 48 12.37 -3.81 35.10
N ALA A 49 11.10 -4.22 35.22
CA ALA A 49 10.72 -5.42 35.98
C ALA A 49 11.31 -6.70 35.37
N TRP A 50 11.27 -6.82 34.04
CA TRP A 50 11.88 -7.93 33.30
C TRP A 50 13.39 -7.99 33.55
N ASN A 51 14.10 -6.86 33.47
CA ASN A 51 15.54 -6.81 33.77
C ASN A 51 15.86 -7.19 35.21
N ALA A 52 15.07 -6.74 36.18
CA ALA A 52 15.23 -7.13 37.58
C ALA A 52 15.01 -8.65 37.76
N LEU A 53 14.01 -9.21 37.08
CA LEU A 53 13.72 -10.64 37.08
C LEU A 53 14.85 -11.46 36.43
N LEU A 54 15.44 -10.97 35.33
CA LEU A 54 16.63 -11.58 34.73
C LEU A 54 17.81 -11.63 35.70
N VAL A 55 18.05 -10.55 36.47
CA VAL A 55 19.12 -10.49 37.47
C VAL A 55 18.89 -11.48 38.62
N LEU A 56 17.64 -11.64 39.05
CA LEU A 56 17.30 -12.54 40.17
C LEU A 56 17.38 -14.03 39.80
N ILE A 57 17.04 -14.40 38.57
CA ILE A 57 16.88 -15.81 38.18
C ILE A 57 18.22 -16.46 37.75
N ARG A 58 19.31 -15.69 37.60
CA ARG A 58 20.67 -16.19 37.34
C ARG A 58 20.71 -17.27 36.23
N GLU A 59 20.46 -16.77 35.02
CA GLU A 59 20.77 -17.27 33.67
C GLU A 59 20.29 -18.64 33.16
N GLU A 60 20.08 -19.72 33.93
CA GLU A 60 19.98 -21.02 33.25
C GLU A 60 18.60 -21.57 32.89
N ASN A 61 17.46 -21.08 33.40
CA ASN A 61 16.15 -21.72 33.10
C ASN A 61 14.93 -20.79 33.01
N LEU A 62 15.08 -19.53 32.61
CA LEU A 62 13.96 -18.56 32.54
C LEU A 62 12.83 -19.01 31.60
N GLU A 63 13.16 -19.50 30.41
CA GLU A 63 12.17 -19.96 29.42
C GLU A 63 11.44 -21.22 29.87
N GLN A 64 12.07 -22.03 30.74
CA GLN A 64 11.49 -23.26 31.28
C GLN A 64 10.69 -23.01 32.57
N GLN A 65 11.08 -22.03 33.39
CA GLN A 65 10.39 -21.68 34.64
C GLN A 65 9.18 -20.76 34.45
N MET A 66 9.16 -19.93 33.40
CA MET A 66 8.09 -18.93 33.18
C MET A 66 7.64 -18.91 31.70
N PRO A 67 6.98 -19.97 31.22
CA PRO A 67 6.43 -20.01 29.86
C PRO A 67 5.31 -18.97 29.73
N GLY A 68 5.60 -17.83 29.12
CA GLY A 68 4.61 -16.80 28.82
C GLY A 68 5.09 -15.36 28.97
N TYR A 69 6.20 -15.14 29.69
CA TYR A 69 6.81 -13.81 29.78
C TYR A 69 8.03 -13.75 28.86
N GLN A 70 8.04 -12.79 27.94
CA GLN A 70 9.14 -12.55 27.02
C GLN A 70 9.64 -11.11 27.14
N ARG A 71 10.86 -10.84 26.68
CA ARG A 71 11.36 -9.47 26.57
C ARG A 71 10.45 -8.66 25.65
N LEU A 72 9.79 -7.63 26.18
CA LEU A 72 8.93 -6.73 25.41
C LEU A 72 9.77 -5.86 24.47
N GLN A 73 9.61 -6.08 23.17
CA GLN A 73 10.22 -5.26 22.13
C GLN A 73 9.26 -4.15 21.67
N ASP A 74 9.80 -3.09 21.07
CA ASP A 74 9.01 -1.98 20.52
C ASP A 74 8.02 -2.46 19.47
N ILE A 75 8.42 -3.48 18.70
CA ILE A 75 7.58 -4.14 17.71
C ILE A 75 6.34 -4.75 18.38
N ASP A 76 6.42 -5.26 19.61
CA ASP A 76 5.30 -5.94 20.27
C ASP A 76 4.20 -4.98 20.78
N VAL A 77 4.53 -3.69 20.96
CA VAL A 77 3.65 -2.65 21.53
C VAL A 77 2.64 -2.16 20.48
N ARG A 78 1.70 -3.04 20.13
CA ARG A 78 0.67 -2.83 19.13
C ARG A 78 -0.71 -3.20 19.65
N SER A 79 -1.74 -2.54 19.13
CA SER A 79 -3.13 -2.96 19.32
C SER A 79 -3.38 -4.28 18.59
N HIS A 80 -4.30 -5.10 19.11
CA HIS A 80 -4.79 -6.29 18.41
C HIS A 80 -5.44 -5.95 17.06
N GLU A 81 -5.96 -4.72 16.91
CA GLU A 81 -6.59 -4.25 15.67
C GLU A 81 -5.58 -3.67 14.68
N ASP A 82 -4.35 -3.37 15.12
CA ASP A 82 -3.33 -2.82 14.24
C ASP A 82 -3.00 -3.85 13.17
N LYS A 83 -3.14 -3.46 11.90
CA LYS A 83 -2.68 -4.28 10.79
C LYS A 83 -1.16 -4.34 10.84
N ASP A 84 -0.59 -5.51 10.57
CA ASP A 84 0.87 -5.66 10.48
C ASP A 84 1.43 -4.65 9.47
N SER A 85 1.98 -3.55 9.98
CA SER A 85 2.67 -2.53 9.19
C SER A 85 4.07 -2.97 8.78
N TYR A 86 4.55 -4.07 9.38
CA TYR A 86 5.73 -4.79 8.97
C TYR A 86 5.26 -5.82 7.95
N CYS A 87 5.29 -5.43 6.68
CA CYS A 87 5.53 -6.41 5.64
C CYS A 87 6.71 -7.27 6.08
N VAL A 88 6.48 -8.57 6.27
CA VAL A 88 7.57 -9.53 6.19
C VAL A 88 8.26 -9.23 4.87
N ILE A 89 9.57 -9.03 4.95
CA ILE A 89 10.50 -9.08 3.82
C ILE A 89 10.38 -10.50 3.23
N THR A 90 9.27 -10.84 2.57
CA THR A 90 9.15 -12.08 1.79
C THR A 90 9.56 -11.78 0.36
N SER A 91 10.78 -11.30 0.17
CA SER A 91 11.52 -11.50 -1.07
C SER A 91 12.87 -10.77 -1.02
N ARG A 92 13.92 -11.53 -0.68
CA ARG A 92 15.33 -11.32 -1.02
C ARG A 92 15.99 -10.05 -0.48
N LYS A 93 17.26 -10.20 -0.09
CA LYS A 93 18.20 -9.08 0.11
C LYS A 93 18.22 -8.21 -1.16
N THR A 94 17.44 -7.14 -1.17
CA THR A 94 17.66 -5.99 -2.06
C THR A 94 17.98 -4.81 -1.19
N ARG A 95 19.03 -4.09 -1.60
CA ARG A 95 19.68 -2.94 -0.96
C ARG A 95 18.71 -1.95 -0.30
N PRO A 96 19.15 -1.17 0.71
CA PRO A 96 18.34 -0.11 1.28
C PRO A 96 18.00 0.89 0.16
N SER A 97 16.75 0.86 -0.26
CA SER A 97 16.18 1.83 -1.20
C SER A 97 15.60 2.96 -0.37
N THR A 98 16.00 4.19 -0.69
CA THR A 98 15.61 5.45 -0.03
C THR A 98 14.12 5.77 -0.18
N ASP A 99 13.38 5.02 -1.00
CA ASP A 99 11.97 5.22 -1.24
C ASP A 99 11.12 4.25 -0.41
N PRO A 100 10.20 4.74 0.45
CA PRO A 100 9.23 3.87 1.11
C PRO A 100 8.26 3.34 0.05
N ARG A 101 8.56 2.13 -0.47
CA ARG A 101 7.60 1.36 -1.28
C ARG A 101 6.27 1.28 -0.51
N PRO A 102 5.12 1.36 -1.18
CA PRO A 102 3.82 1.26 -0.51
C PRO A 102 3.78 -0.05 0.27
N LEU A 103 3.72 0.07 1.59
CA LEU A 103 3.58 -1.03 2.51
C LEU A 103 2.34 -1.82 2.09
N ILE A 104 2.53 -2.99 1.50
CA ILE A 104 1.43 -3.90 1.20
C ILE A 104 0.94 -4.39 2.55
N VAL A 105 -0.12 -3.76 3.04
CA VAL A 105 -0.80 -4.17 4.26
C VAL A 105 -1.32 -5.58 4.03
N PRO A 106 -0.83 -6.59 4.78
CA PRO A 106 -1.29 -7.96 4.59
C PRO A 106 -2.81 -8.03 4.83
N GLY A 107 -3.50 -8.81 3.99
CA GLY A 107 -4.91 -9.14 4.26
C GLY A 107 -5.04 -9.88 5.59
N GLU A 108 -6.23 -9.85 6.21
CA GLU A 108 -6.51 -10.41 7.55
C GLU A 108 -5.87 -11.79 7.79
N SER A 109 -5.91 -12.67 6.79
CA SER A 109 -5.33 -14.02 6.81
C SER A 109 -3.84 -14.12 7.15
N ARG A 110 -3.08 -13.03 6.98
CA ARG A 110 -1.63 -12.98 7.23
C ARG A 110 -1.29 -12.12 8.44
N ARG A 111 -2.28 -11.66 9.20
CA ARG A 111 -2.03 -10.90 10.43
C ARG A 111 -1.46 -11.83 11.49
N SER A 112 -0.42 -11.35 12.14
CA SER A 112 0.23 -11.95 13.29
C SER A 112 -0.01 -11.06 14.50
N LEU A 113 -0.75 -11.58 15.48
CA LEU A 113 -0.96 -10.86 16.73
C LEU A 113 0.36 -10.84 17.51
N SER A 114 0.70 -9.73 18.17
CA SER A 114 1.87 -9.72 19.05
C SER A 114 1.66 -10.69 20.20
N TRP A 115 2.76 -11.28 20.68
CA TRP A 115 2.72 -12.31 21.72
C TRP A 115 2.04 -11.81 23.01
N ILE A 116 2.08 -10.50 23.27
CA ILE A 116 1.36 -9.90 24.38
C ILE A 116 -0.13 -10.28 24.34
N TRP A 117 -0.76 -10.38 23.16
CA TRP A 117 -2.15 -10.81 22.97
C TRP A 117 -2.34 -12.33 22.87
N SER A 118 -1.27 -13.10 22.74
CA SER A 118 -1.32 -14.54 22.47
C SER A 118 -1.34 -15.42 23.74
N GLY A 119 -1.29 -14.81 24.93
CA GLY A 119 -1.15 -15.49 26.21
C GLY A 119 -2.37 -15.41 27.14
N ILE A 120 -3.53 -14.94 26.67
CA ILE A 120 -4.77 -15.12 27.44
C ILE A 120 -5.10 -16.61 27.37
N ASP A 121 -4.93 -17.26 28.51
CA ASP A 121 -5.17 -18.68 28.72
C ASP A 121 -6.57 -19.07 28.21
N VAL A 122 -6.64 -19.58 26.97
CA VAL A 122 -7.87 -20.09 26.34
C VAL A 122 -8.32 -21.39 27.01
N THR A 123 -7.59 -21.89 28.01
CA THR A 123 -7.91 -23.15 28.70
C THR A 123 -9.11 -23.05 29.65
N GLY A 124 -9.67 -21.85 29.91
CA GLY A 124 -10.71 -21.67 30.94
C GLY A 124 -12.17 -21.52 30.47
N ASP A 125 -12.44 -20.97 29.28
CA ASP A 125 -13.81 -20.62 28.87
C ASP A 125 -14.11 -21.02 27.41
N SER A 126 -14.53 -22.27 27.24
CA SER A 126 -14.95 -22.84 25.94
C SER A 126 -16.04 -22.01 25.25
N LYS A 127 -16.83 -21.23 26.01
CA LYS A 127 -17.93 -20.43 25.44
C LYS A 127 -17.40 -19.19 24.74
N ALA A 128 -16.48 -18.45 25.37
CA ALA A 128 -15.84 -17.28 24.79
C ALA A 128 -15.07 -17.63 23.50
N MET A 129 -14.37 -18.77 23.49
CA MET A 129 -13.67 -19.27 22.30
C MET A 129 -14.64 -19.62 21.17
N GLN A 130 -15.74 -20.32 21.48
CA GLN A 130 -16.78 -20.63 20.50
C GLN A 130 -17.44 -19.37 19.93
N GLU A 131 -17.66 -18.35 20.77
CA GLU A 131 -18.21 -17.07 20.33
C GLU A 131 -17.24 -16.32 19.41
N ALA A 132 -15.96 -16.26 19.77
CA ALA A 132 -14.92 -15.68 18.91
C ALA A 132 -14.84 -16.40 17.55
N LEU A 133 -14.89 -17.73 17.53
CA LEU A 133 -14.92 -18.52 16.28
C LEU A 133 -16.16 -18.24 15.44
N ARG A 134 -17.34 -18.07 16.06
CA ARG A 134 -18.57 -17.70 15.34
C ARG A 134 -18.47 -16.31 14.71
N VAL A 135 -17.87 -15.36 15.43
CA VAL A 135 -17.63 -14.00 14.93
C VAL A 135 -16.69 -14.06 13.72
N GLU A 136 -15.55 -14.75 13.83
CA GLU A 136 -14.59 -14.85 12.74
C GLU A 136 -15.14 -15.62 11.53
N TRP A 137 -15.93 -16.68 11.76
CA TRP A 137 -16.63 -17.39 10.69
C TRP A 137 -17.63 -16.46 9.98
N SER A 138 -18.43 -15.71 10.74
CA SER A 138 -19.42 -14.78 10.17
C SER A 138 -18.78 -13.68 9.35
N LYS A 139 -17.65 -13.11 9.83
CA LYS A 139 -16.84 -12.12 9.08
C LYS A 139 -16.29 -12.72 7.79
N SER A 140 -15.66 -13.89 7.87
CA SER A 140 -15.07 -14.57 6.72
C SER A 140 -16.13 -14.94 5.68
N TRP A 141 -17.29 -15.39 6.13
CA TRP A 141 -18.43 -15.70 5.28
C TRP A 141 -19.00 -14.46 4.59
N ALA A 142 -19.18 -13.36 5.33
CA ALA A 142 -19.62 -12.09 4.75
C ALA A 142 -18.62 -11.55 3.71
N GLN A 143 -17.33 -11.67 3.98
CA GLN A 143 -16.27 -11.29 3.03
C GLN A 143 -16.32 -12.16 1.77
N LYS A 144 -16.51 -13.48 1.91
CA LYS A 144 -16.68 -14.37 0.76
C LYS A 144 -17.88 -13.96 -0.09
N ARG A 145 -19.04 -13.70 0.51
CA ARG A 145 -20.24 -13.28 -0.23
C ARG A 145 -20.02 -11.97 -0.98
N ARG A 146 -19.41 -10.98 -0.32
CA ARG A 146 -19.03 -9.72 -0.97
C ARG A 146 -18.07 -9.97 -2.13
N TRP A 147 -17.08 -10.84 -1.95
CA TRP A 147 -16.14 -11.19 -3.02
C TRP A 147 -16.85 -11.87 -4.20
N ASP A 148 -17.79 -12.78 -3.93
CA ASP A 148 -18.60 -13.43 -4.97
C ASP A 148 -19.46 -12.39 -5.74
N GLU A 149 -20.03 -11.40 -5.04
CA GLU A 149 -20.73 -10.26 -5.65
C GLU A 149 -19.80 -9.41 -6.51
N GLU A 150 -18.62 -9.04 -6.01
CA GLU A 150 -17.61 -8.27 -6.75
C GLU A 150 -17.14 -9.01 -8.01
N LEU A 151 -16.94 -10.33 -7.93
CA LEU A 151 -16.59 -11.13 -9.11
C LEU A 151 -17.69 -11.09 -10.17
N ALA A 152 -18.95 -11.14 -9.77
CA ALA A 152 -20.08 -11.01 -10.68
C ALA A 152 -20.17 -9.59 -11.29
N LEU A 153 -19.98 -8.55 -10.47
CA LEU A 153 -19.96 -7.16 -10.91
C LEU A 153 -18.84 -6.89 -11.92
N VAL A 154 -17.62 -7.35 -11.67
CA VAL A 154 -16.49 -7.21 -12.59
C VAL A 154 -16.78 -7.87 -13.94
N GLY A 155 -17.48 -9.02 -13.94
CA GLY A 155 -17.92 -9.66 -15.19
C GLY A 155 -18.86 -8.76 -16.00
N GLU A 156 -19.83 -8.16 -15.33
CA GLU A 156 -20.79 -7.24 -15.95
C GLU A 156 -20.15 -5.91 -16.36
N GLU A 157 -19.22 -5.37 -15.59
CA GLU A 157 -18.47 -4.16 -15.94
C GLU A 157 -17.68 -4.33 -17.23
N LYS A 158 -16.98 -5.46 -17.39
CA LYS A 158 -16.27 -5.80 -18.64
C LYS A 158 -17.21 -5.74 -19.84
N ARG A 159 -18.38 -6.38 -19.71
CA ARG A 159 -19.41 -6.39 -20.75
C ARG A 159 -19.90 -4.97 -21.05
N ARG A 160 -20.22 -4.17 -20.03
CA ARG A 160 -20.69 -2.79 -20.18
C ARG A 160 -19.66 -1.87 -20.82
N VAL A 161 -18.38 -2.02 -20.47
CA VAL A 161 -17.29 -1.25 -21.08
C VAL A 161 -17.23 -1.49 -22.59
N VAL A 162 -17.32 -2.76 -23.03
CA VAL A 162 -17.31 -3.10 -24.46
C VAL A 162 -18.54 -2.53 -25.16
N GLU A 163 -19.74 -2.71 -24.60
CA GLU A 163 -20.96 -2.19 -25.21
C GLU A 163 -21.01 -0.67 -25.27
N SER A 164 -20.52 0.02 -24.23
CA SER A 164 -20.40 1.48 -24.22
C SER A 164 -19.44 1.97 -25.31
N LEU A 165 -18.30 1.30 -25.49
CA LEU A 165 -17.34 1.67 -26.54
C LEU A 165 -17.89 1.40 -27.95
N LYS A 166 -18.67 0.33 -28.14
CA LYS A 166 -19.34 0.05 -29.43
C LYS A 166 -20.39 1.12 -29.74
N PHE A 167 -21.20 1.47 -28.74
CA PHE A 167 -22.19 2.53 -28.86
C PHE A 167 -21.53 3.87 -29.22
N ASP A 168 -20.46 4.23 -28.51
CA ASP A 168 -19.71 5.45 -28.80
C ASP A 168 -19.07 5.43 -30.20
N ALA A 169 -18.52 4.30 -30.63
CA ALA A 169 -17.96 4.16 -31.97
C ALA A 169 -19.04 4.41 -33.05
N GLY A 170 -20.22 3.79 -32.91
CA GLY A 170 -21.33 4.01 -33.82
C GLY A 170 -21.84 5.46 -33.82
N ARG A 171 -21.85 6.13 -32.65
CA ARG A 171 -22.15 7.56 -32.55
C ARG A 171 -21.17 8.43 -33.33
N TRP A 172 -19.88 8.05 -33.36
CA TRP A 172 -18.88 8.77 -34.16
C TRP A 172 -19.02 8.49 -35.66
N ASP A 173 -19.36 7.27 -36.07
CA ASP A 173 -19.61 6.96 -37.49
C ASP A 173 -20.82 7.75 -38.01
N GLN A 174 -21.93 7.78 -37.27
CA GLN A 174 -23.11 8.59 -37.60
C GLN A 174 -22.78 10.07 -37.76
N ARG A 175 -21.90 10.61 -36.91
CA ARG A 175 -21.44 12.01 -37.01
C ARG A 175 -20.57 12.25 -38.25
N ALA A 176 -19.80 11.25 -38.68
CA ALA A 176 -18.99 11.33 -39.88
C ALA A 176 -19.86 11.35 -41.15
N GLU A 177 -20.98 10.64 -41.13
CA GLU A 177 -21.95 10.57 -42.24
C GLU A 177 -22.87 11.79 -42.30
N ALA A 178 -23.34 12.30 -41.16
CA ALA A 178 -24.28 13.41 -41.11
C ALA A 178 -23.69 14.79 -41.47
N ASN A 179 -22.36 14.95 -41.47
CA ASN A 179 -21.69 16.23 -41.73
C ASN A 179 -21.19 16.35 -43.17
N GLU A 180 -22.12 16.42 -44.12
CA GLU A 180 -21.83 16.64 -45.54
C GLU A 180 -21.35 18.09 -45.85
N HIS A 181 -21.63 19.04 -44.95
CA HIS A 181 -21.52 20.49 -45.20
C HIS A 181 -20.30 21.19 -44.56
N ASN A 182 -19.42 20.47 -43.85
CA ASN A 182 -18.28 21.07 -43.13
C ASN A 182 -16.94 20.46 -43.56
N ALA A 183 -15.91 21.31 -43.53
CA ALA A 183 -14.51 21.06 -43.92
C ALA A 183 -14.05 19.59 -43.84
N GLU A 184 -13.41 19.13 -44.91
CA GLU A 184 -12.94 17.75 -45.17
C GLU A 184 -12.28 17.02 -43.96
N GLY A 185 -11.73 17.78 -43.00
CA GLY A 185 -11.10 17.25 -41.79
C GLY A 185 -12.06 16.69 -40.72
N PHE A 186 -13.31 17.15 -40.63
CA PHE A 186 -14.22 16.67 -39.58
C PHE A 186 -14.63 15.19 -39.76
N PRO A 187 -15.07 14.73 -40.95
CA PRO A 187 -15.35 13.32 -41.18
C PRO A 187 -14.12 12.43 -40.94
N ALA A 188 -12.93 12.89 -41.31
CA ALA A 188 -11.67 12.19 -41.04
C ALA A 188 -11.41 12.02 -39.54
N TYR A 189 -11.61 13.08 -38.75
CA TYR A 189 -11.49 13.04 -37.29
C TYR A 189 -12.51 12.11 -36.64
N ALA A 190 -13.78 12.19 -37.06
CA ALA A 190 -14.85 11.34 -36.54
C ALA A 190 -14.57 9.85 -36.80
N ARG A 191 -14.12 9.49 -38.02
CA ARG A 191 -13.68 8.12 -38.35
C ARG A 191 -12.50 7.67 -37.49
N ARG A 192 -11.51 8.55 -37.25
CA ARG A 192 -10.39 8.25 -36.34
C ARG A 192 -10.88 7.97 -34.91
N GLN A 193 -11.83 8.77 -34.39
CA GLN A 193 -12.41 8.56 -33.06
C GLN A 193 -13.16 7.23 -32.94
N ALA A 194 -13.87 6.82 -33.98
CA ALA A 194 -14.53 5.52 -34.03
C ALA A 194 -13.50 4.37 -34.09
N ALA A 195 -12.45 4.50 -34.91
CA ALA A 195 -11.36 3.53 -35.00
C ALA A 195 -10.62 3.35 -33.67
N LEU A 196 -10.34 4.43 -32.93
CA LEU A 196 -9.70 4.37 -31.62
C LEU A 196 -10.52 3.55 -30.61
N ARG A 197 -11.84 3.75 -30.57
CA ARG A 197 -12.75 3.01 -29.67
C ARG A 197 -12.81 1.53 -30.02
N ARG A 198 -12.84 1.20 -31.32
CA ARG A 198 -12.71 -0.18 -31.79
C ARG A 198 -11.38 -0.82 -31.37
N GLY A 199 -10.29 -0.06 -31.45
CA GLY A 199 -8.97 -0.49 -30.97
C GLY A 199 -8.96 -0.77 -29.46
N LEU A 200 -9.58 0.09 -28.64
CA LEU A 200 -9.72 -0.13 -27.20
C LEU A 200 -10.51 -1.40 -26.88
N ILE A 201 -11.60 -1.67 -27.61
CA ILE A 201 -12.37 -2.91 -27.47
C ILE A 201 -11.47 -4.13 -27.70
N GLN A 202 -10.74 -4.16 -28.82
CA GLN A 202 -9.84 -5.28 -29.14
C GLN A 202 -8.76 -5.48 -28.08
N GLN A 203 -8.17 -4.38 -27.60
CA GLN A 203 -7.18 -4.42 -26.52
C GLN A 203 -7.79 -4.98 -25.23
N PHE A 204 -8.94 -4.50 -24.80
CA PHE A 204 -9.59 -4.98 -23.58
C PHE A 204 -10.02 -6.45 -23.67
N GLU A 205 -10.60 -6.86 -24.79
CA GLU A 205 -10.95 -8.26 -25.02
C GLU A 205 -9.70 -9.16 -25.00
N SER A 206 -8.59 -8.74 -25.62
CA SER A 206 -7.33 -9.48 -25.55
C SER A 206 -6.79 -9.57 -24.11
N LEU A 207 -6.88 -8.48 -23.34
CA LEU A 207 -6.41 -8.40 -21.96
C LEU A 207 -7.27 -9.23 -21.00
N TRP A 208 -8.57 -9.36 -21.26
CA TRP A 208 -9.48 -10.13 -20.41
C TRP A 208 -9.52 -11.61 -20.76
N ASN A 209 -9.29 -11.96 -22.03
CA ASN A 209 -9.24 -13.36 -22.49
C ASN A 209 -7.86 -14.00 -22.29
N THR A 210 -6.81 -13.22 -22.03
CA THR A 210 -5.47 -13.76 -21.75
C THR A 210 -5.40 -14.38 -20.35
N PRO A 211 -4.92 -15.63 -20.20
CA PRO A 211 -4.81 -16.27 -18.89
C PRO A 211 -3.86 -15.49 -17.99
N ILE A 212 -4.22 -15.33 -16.71
CA ILE A 212 -3.42 -14.61 -15.71
C ILE A 212 -1.97 -15.14 -15.62
N ARG A 213 -1.78 -16.46 -15.79
CA ARG A 213 -0.45 -17.10 -15.80
C ARG A 213 0.41 -16.62 -16.98
N SER A 214 -0.18 -16.47 -18.15
CA SER A 214 0.46 -15.96 -19.36
C SER A 214 0.81 -14.48 -19.18
N ARG A 215 -0.10 -13.70 -18.59
CA ARG A 215 0.11 -12.28 -18.29
C ARG A 215 1.25 -12.05 -17.29
N ARG A 216 1.33 -12.85 -16.22
CA ARG A 216 2.43 -12.77 -15.24
C ARG A 216 3.79 -13.09 -15.87
N ARG A 217 3.85 -14.07 -16.78
CA ARG A 217 5.08 -14.41 -17.50
C ARG A 217 5.49 -13.31 -18.47
N ALA A 218 4.54 -12.74 -19.21
CA ALA A 218 4.78 -11.62 -20.12
C ALA A 218 5.25 -10.37 -19.37
N ASN A 219 4.61 -9.99 -18.27
CA ASN A 219 5.03 -8.86 -17.44
C ASN A 219 6.44 -9.07 -16.87
N LYS A 220 6.73 -10.29 -16.36
CA LYS A 220 8.07 -10.62 -15.84
C LYS A 220 9.15 -10.62 -16.94
N ALA A 221 8.80 -11.04 -18.16
CA ALA A 221 9.72 -10.98 -19.29
C ALA A 221 10.01 -9.53 -19.70
N MET A 222 9.00 -8.67 -19.70
CA MET A 222 9.12 -7.24 -20.03
C MET A 222 9.93 -6.45 -18.98
N GLU A 223 9.75 -6.76 -17.70
CA GLU A 223 10.60 -6.23 -16.62
C GLU A 223 12.07 -6.65 -16.80
N CYS A 224 12.32 -7.92 -17.11
CA CYS A 224 13.67 -8.45 -17.34
C CYS A 224 14.36 -7.87 -18.59
N SER A 225 13.60 -7.38 -19.56
CA SER A 225 14.13 -6.69 -20.74
C SER A 225 14.53 -5.24 -20.43
N ARG A 226 13.76 -4.55 -19.58
CA ARG A 226 14.03 -3.17 -19.17
C ARG A 226 15.32 -3.05 -18.35
N ASP A 227 15.60 -4.07 -17.53
CA ASP A 227 16.85 -4.16 -16.75
C ASP A 227 18.10 -4.39 -17.65
N LYS A 228 17.93 -4.69 -18.95
CA LYS A 228 19.05 -4.89 -19.90
C LYS A 228 19.42 -3.64 -20.70
N GLU A 229 18.52 -2.66 -20.81
CA GLU A 229 18.80 -1.39 -21.52
C GLU A 229 19.54 -0.37 -20.64
N GLU A 230 19.63 -0.59 -19.33
CA GLU A 230 20.25 0.35 -18.37
C GLU A 230 21.75 0.05 -18.09
N ILE A 231 22.41 -0.80 -18.90
CA ILE A 231 23.83 -1.19 -18.75
C ILE A 231 24.67 -0.87 -20.01
N GLU A 232 24.34 0.20 -20.75
CA GLU A 232 25.32 0.85 -21.63
C GLU A 232 25.79 2.14 -20.96
N GLU A 233 26.85 2.03 -20.14
CA GLU A 233 27.62 3.19 -19.69
C GLU A 233 28.32 3.80 -20.92
N PRO A 234 28.12 5.10 -21.22
CA PRO A 234 28.88 5.77 -22.27
C PRO A 234 30.36 5.84 -21.84
N SER A 235 31.26 5.39 -22.71
CA SER A 235 32.69 5.60 -22.53
C SER A 235 33.00 7.09 -22.64
N ASP A 236 33.39 7.71 -21.52
CA ASP A 236 33.84 9.10 -21.48
C ASP A 236 35.17 9.25 -22.25
N GLU A 237 35.10 9.77 -23.48
CA GLU A 237 36.27 10.36 -24.15
C GLU A 237 36.43 11.81 -23.66
N GLU A 238 37.50 12.04 -22.89
CA GLU A 238 37.99 13.36 -22.48
C GLU A 238 38.20 14.26 -23.71
N ASN A 239 37.54 15.42 -23.73
CA ASN A 239 37.85 16.49 -24.68
C ASN A 239 38.20 17.76 -23.90
N ASP A 240 39.50 18.00 -23.77
CA ASP A 240 40.09 19.19 -23.17
C ASP A 240 39.66 20.46 -23.92
N ARG A 241 38.87 21.32 -23.25
CA ARG A 241 38.61 22.70 -23.70
C ARG A 241 39.37 23.68 -22.80
N GLU A 242 40.28 24.41 -23.44
CA GLU A 242 41.12 25.46 -22.88
C GLU A 242 40.31 26.60 -22.20
N PRO A 243 40.87 27.27 -21.19
CA PRO A 243 40.17 28.30 -20.41
C PRO A 243 40.15 29.67 -21.12
N CYS A 244 38.96 30.28 -21.17
CA CYS A 244 38.70 31.57 -21.81
C CYS A 244 39.31 32.75 -21.02
N THR A 245 40.09 33.59 -21.71
CA THR A 245 40.72 34.80 -21.16
C THR A 245 39.73 35.95 -21.00
N ARG A 246 39.83 36.59 -19.83
CA ARG A 246 39.16 37.81 -19.37
C ARG A 246 39.39 39.00 -20.33
N ILE A 247 38.30 39.63 -20.78
CA ILE A 247 38.30 40.91 -21.49
C ILE A 247 37.92 41.99 -20.47
N ASP A 248 38.78 42.99 -20.28
CA ASP A 248 38.54 44.18 -19.47
C ASP A 248 37.85 45.24 -20.34
N ASP A 249 36.62 45.63 -19.98
CA ASP A 249 35.90 46.75 -20.60
C ASP A 249 36.16 48.06 -19.85
N LYS A 250 36.42 49.10 -20.64
CA LYS A 250 36.83 50.45 -20.25
C LYS A 250 35.64 51.31 -19.83
N GLU A 251 35.93 52.23 -18.92
CA GLU A 251 35.12 53.37 -18.50
C GLU A 251 34.98 54.38 -19.65
N ASP A 252 33.76 54.89 -19.89
CA ASP A 252 33.52 56.13 -20.63
C ASP A 252 32.66 57.06 -19.75
N GLU A 253 33.11 58.31 -19.64
CA GLU A 253 32.55 59.44 -18.90
C GLU A 253 31.32 60.05 -19.62
N ASP A 254 30.30 60.44 -18.86
CA ASP A 254 29.17 61.25 -19.32
C ASP A 254 29.46 62.76 -19.16
N ASP A 255 29.15 63.54 -20.19
CA ASP A 255 28.96 65.02 -20.18
C ASP A 255 27.48 65.38 -19.95
#